data_AF-A0A150IPJ2-F1
#
_entry.id   AF-A0A150IPJ2-F1
#
_cell.length_a   1.000
_cell.length_b   1.000
_cell.length_c   1.000
_cell.angle_alpha   90.00
_cell.angle_beta   90.00
_cell.angle_gamma   90.00
#
_symmetry.space_group_name_H-M   'P 1'
#
loop_
_entity.id
_entity.type
_entity.pdbx_description
1 polymer ?
#
loop_
_entity_poly.entity_id
_entity_poly.type
_entity_poly.pdbx_seq_one_letter_code
_entity_poly.pdbx_strand_id
1 'polypeptide(L)'
;MVQAWIPEDLLEKALKLSKGSLTETILLSIETYVKSGKSEKELAQERLNAALLEAAEAKAELDEINKRESNNLAKEKEEPIKIHKTPISKNLSEKECNDIWEQKMWPHIKKKISEHGIEKVVNDEHLLSNFSKSLGVTNDELKEKICITAGVV
;
A
#
# COMPACT_ATOMS: atom_id res chain seq x y z
N MET A 1 -30.12 23.46 49.51
CA MET A 1 -30.48 22.06 49.83
C MET A 1 -30.40 21.27 48.54
N VAL A 2 -29.57 20.23 48.47
CA VAL A 2 -29.48 19.35 47.30
C VAL A 2 -30.34 18.13 47.60
N GLN A 3 -31.29 17.83 46.72
CA GLN A 3 -32.13 16.63 46.81
C GLN A 3 -31.85 15.77 45.57
N ALA A 4 -31.62 14.48 45.78
CA ALA A 4 -31.42 13.51 44.73
C ALA A 4 -32.25 12.27 45.05
N TRP A 5 -32.80 11.66 44.00
CA TRP A 5 -33.48 10.38 44.15
C TRP A 5 -32.50 9.25 43.88
N ILE A 6 -32.33 8.37 44.86
CA ILE A 6 -31.40 7.25 44.81
C ILE A 6 -32.22 5.97 45.05
N PRO A 7 -32.08 4.93 44.21
CA PRO A 7 -32.69 3.64 44.45
C PRO A 7 -32.28 3.08 45.83
N GLU A 8 -33.25 2.61 46.59
CA GLU A 8 -33.05 2.17 47.97
C GLU A 8 -32.12 0.96 48.08
N ASP A 9 -32.19 0.05 47.11
CA ASP A 9 -31.33 -1.13 47.02
C ASP A 9 -29.85 -0.76 46.77
N LEU A 10 -29.61 0.27 45.96
CA LEU A 10 -28.28 0.80 45.69
C LEU A 10 -27.71 1.49 46.94
N LEU A 11 -28.55 2.27 47.64
CA LEU A 11 -28.16 2.96 48.86
C LEU A 11 -27.79 1.99 49.97
N GLU A 12 -28.59 0.95 50.18
CA GLU A 12 -28.36 -0.07 51.20
C GLU A 12 -27.05 -0.84 50.94
N LYS A 13 -26.80 -1.21 49.67
CA LYS A 13 -25.53 -1.86 49.27
C LYS A 13 -24.34 -0.93 49.49
N ALA A 14 -24.45 0.34 49.12
CA ALA A 14 -23.37 1.32 49.26
C ALA A 14 -23.01 1.54 50.74
N LEU A 15 -24.02 1.68 51.61
CA LEU A 15 -23.83 1.82 53.07
C LEU A 15 -23.18 0.57 53.69
N LYS A 16 -23.59 -0.63 53.27
CA LYS A 16 -22.99 -1.89 53.73
C LYS A 16 -21.51 -1.99 53.33
N LEU A 17 -21.16 -1.52 52.13
CA LEU A 17 -19.79 -1.55 51.61
C LEU A 17 -18.89 -0.50 52.27
N SER A 18 -19.38 0.72 52.46
CA SER A 18 -18.61 1.81 53.05
C SER A 18 -18.42 1.65 54.57
N LYS A 19 -19.35 0.95 55.23
CA LYS A 19 -19.46 0.87 56.71
C LYS A 19 -19.56 2.25 57.39
N GLY A 20 -19.92 3.28 56.63
CA GLY A 20 -20.02 4.66 57.10
C GLY A 20 -21.46 5.17 57.15
N SER A 21 -21.61 6.43 57.54
CA SER A 21 -22.89 7.14 57.45
C SER A 21 -23.29 7.41 55.99
N LEU A 22 -24.57 7.76 55.78
CA LEU A 22 -25.09 8.16 54.46
C LEU A 22 -24.26 9.28 53.84
N THR A 23 -23.99 10.32 54.61
CA THR A 23 -23.23 11.49 54.15
C THR A 23 -21.81 11.11 53.77
N GLU A 24 -21.10 10.34 54.60
CA GLU A 24 -19.72 9.90 54.31
C GLU A 24 -19.66 9.02 53.07
N THR A 25 -20.63 8.12 52.91
CA THR A 25 -20.72 7.22 51.75
C THR A 25 -20.91 8.00 50.46
N ILE A 26 -21.80 9.00 50.46
CA ILE A 26 -22.02 9.89 49.32
C ILE A 26 -20.75 10.69 49.01
N LEU A 27 -20.11 11.25 50.04
CA LEU A 27 -18.91 12.09 49.88
C LEU A 27 -17.74 11.27 49.32
N LEU A 28 -17.49 10.07 49.85
CA LEU A 28 -16.52 9.11 49.33
C LEU A 28 -16.81 8.71 47.88
N SER A 29 -18.07 8.47 47.54
CA SER A 29 -18.47 8.09 46.19
C SER A 29 -18.23 9.22 45.19
N ILE A 30 -18.56 10.46 45.56
CA ILE A 30 -18.32 11.64 44.74
C ILE A 30 -16.82 11.90 44.59
N GLU A 31 -16.06 11.85 45.68
CA GLU A 31 -14.60 11.99 45.61
C GLU A 31 -13.96 10.92 44.73
N THR A 32 -14.40 9.67 44.86
CA THR A 32 -13.91 8.55 44.05
C THR A 32 -14.26 8.79 42.59
N TYR A 33 -15.49 9.20 42.29
CA TYR A 33 -15.90 9.54 40.93
C TYR A 33 -15.02 10.65 40.33
N VAL A 34 -14.82 11.75 41.07
CA VAL A 34 -13.98 12.88 40.65
C VAL A 34 -12.51 12.47 40.46
N LYS A 35 -11.98 11.58 41.32
CA LYS A 35 -10.60 11.07 41.23
C LYS A 35 -10.44 9.99 40.15
N SER A 36 -11.48 9.21 39.88
CA SER A 36 -11.47 8.10 38.91
C SER A 36 -11.83 8.53 37.48
N GLY A 37 -12.53 9.65 37.35
CA GLY A 37 -12.87 10.23 36.07
C GLY A 37 -11.61 10.80 35.45
N LYS A 38 -10.97 10.04 34.56
CA LYS A 38 -9.97 10.61 33.67
C LYS A 38 -10.63 11.77 32.96
N SER A 39 -10.02 12.96 33.04
CA SER A 39 -10.51 14.10 32.30
C SER A 39 -10.57 13.77 30.81
N GLU A 40 -11.47 14.39 30.05
CA GLU A 40 -11.51 14.20 28.59
C GLU A 40 -10.13 14.46 27.94
N LYS A 41 -9.37 15.39 28.52
CA LYS A 41 -7.99 15.68 28.15
C LYS A 41 -7.05 14.50 28.36
N GLU A 42 -7.11 13.83 29.51
CA GLU A 42 -6.29 12.64 29.80
C GLU A 42 -6.67 11.47 28.88
N LEU A 43 -7.97 11.27 28.64
CA LEU A 43 -8.42 10.24 27.71
C LEU A 43 -7.98 10.51 26.26
N ALA A 44 -8.02 11.78 25.83
CA ALA A 44 -7.50 12.19 24.53
C ALA A 44 -5.98 12.00 24.45
N GLN A 45 -5.24 12.28 25.53
CA GLN A 45 -3.80 12.07 25.59
C GLN A 45 -3.43 10.58 25.52
N GLU A 46 -4.18 9.70 26.20
CA GLU A 46 -3.96 8.25 26.12
C GLU A 46 -4.21 7.72 24.72
N ARG A 47 -5.27 8.19 24.05
CA ARG A 47 -5.55 7.84 22.64
C ARG A 47 -4.45 8.30 21.70
N LEU A 48 -3.94 9.52 21.89
CA LEU A 48 -2.82 10.03 21.09
C LEU A 48 -1.55 9.20 21.30
N ASN A 49 -1.23 8.87 22.55
CA ASN A 49 -0.05 8.07 22.88
C ASN A 49 -0.16 6.65 22.29
N ALA A 50 -1.33 6.04 22.35
CA ALA A 50 -1.58 4.73 21.72
C ALA A 50 -1.40 4.80 20.19
N ALA A 51 -1.98 5.80 19.53
CA ALA A 51 -1.83 5.98 18.09
C ALA A 51 -0.37 6.23 17.67
N LEU A 52 0.41 6.95 18.47
CA LEU A 52 1.85 7.14 18.24
C LEU A 52 2.64 5.84 18.37
N LEU A 53 2.28 4.98 19.32
CA LEU A 53 2.91 3.66 19.49
C LEU A 53 2.61 2.76 18.28
N GLU A 54 1.34 2.66 17.89
CA GLU A 54 0.92 1.89 16.70
C GLU A 54 1.62 2.39 15.43
N ALA A 55 1.72 3.72 15.26
CA ALA A 55 2.44 4.31 14.13
C ALA A 55 3.94 3.99 14.15
N ALA A 56 4.56 3.94 15.33
CA ALA A 56 5.96 3.57 15.47
C ALA A 56 6.18 2.08 15.15
N GLU A 57 5.28 1.19 15.58
CA GLU A 57 5.31 -0.23 15.26
C GLU A 57 5.15 -0.47 13.75
N ALA A 58 4.15 0.15 13.13
CA ALA A 58 3.93 0.07 11.68
C ALA A 58 5.14 0.58 10.87
N LYS A 59 5.78 1.65 11.35
CA LYS A 59 7.01 2.16 10.73
C LYS A 59 8.18 1.16 10.87
N ALA A 60 8.34 0.54 12.03
CA ALA A 60 9.37 -0.47 12.25
C ALA A 60 9.17 -1.70 11.35
N GLU A 61 7.91 -2.13 11.17
CA GLU A 61 7.57 -3.20 10.22
C GLU A 61 7.92 -2.83 8.78
N LEU A 62 7.60 -1.60 8.35
CA LEU A 62 7.98 -1.10 7.03
C LEU A 62 9.50 -1.06 6.84
N ASP A 63 10.25 -0.62 7.84
CA ASP A 63 11.71 -0.58 7.77
C ASP A 63 12.31 -2.00 7.66
N GLU A 64 11.73 -2.99 8.37
CA GLU A 64 12.11 -4.40 8.24
C GLU A 64 11.78 -4.97 6.86
N ILE A 65 10.62 -4.64 6.29
CA ILE A 65 10.24 -5.03 4.92
C ILE A 65 11.22 -4.42 3.91
N ASN A 66 11.48 -3.12 3.99
CA ASN A 66 12.42 -2.42 3.12
C ASN A 66 13.84 -3.01 3.20
N LYS A 67 14.28 -3.40 4.41
CA LYS A 67 15.57 -4.04 4.62
C LYS A 67 15.60 -5.45 4.01
N ARG A 68 14.52 -6.23 4.14
CA ARG A 68 14.40 -7.54 3.47
C ARG A 68 14.41 -7.40 1.96
N GLU A 69 13.68 -6.45 1.39
CA GLU A 69 13.68 -6.16 -0.05
C GLU A 69 15.08 -5.74 -0.53
N SER A 70 15.74 -4.84 0.20
CA SER A 70 17.10 -4.41 -0.11
C SER A 70 18.10 -5.58 -0.04
N ASN A 71 17.95 -6.47 0.95
CA ASN A 71 18.77 -7.66 1.07
C ASN A 71 18.44 -8.72 0.01
N ASN A 72 17.19 -8.85 -0.41
CA ASN A 72 16.79 -9.74 -1.51
C ASN A 72 17.33 -9.21 -2.84
N LEU A 73 17.28 -7.90 -3.08
CA LEU A 73 17.93 -7.22 -4.20
C LEU A 73 19.46 -7.36 -4.16
N ALA A 74 20.07 -7.38 -2.97
CA ALA A 74 21.49 -7.63 -2.80
C ALA A 74 21.84 -9.11 -3.03
N LYS A 75 20.99 -10.05 -2.61
CA LYS A 75 21.13 -11.48 -2.87
C LYS A 75 20.87 -11.87 -4.32
N GLU A 76 19.96 -11.21 -5.03
CA GLU A 76 19.87 -11.33 -6.50
C GLU A 76 21.14 -10.83 -7.21
N LYS A 77 21.91 -9.94 -6.56
CA LYS A 77 23.23 -9.49 -7.04
C LYS A 77 24.39 -10.39 -6.57
N GLU A 78 24.23 -11.16 -5.48
CA GLU A 78 25.26 -12.04 -4.88
C GLU A 78 25.07 -13.53 -5.15
N GLU A 79 23.86 -14.00 -5.52
CA GLU A 79 23.77 -15.24 -6.26
C GLU A 79 24.74 -15.09 -7.42
N PRO A 80 25.62 -16.08 -7.65
CA PRO A 80 26.41 -16.08 -8.86
C PRO A 80 25.37 -16.20 -9.96
N ILE A 81 24.95 -15.05 -10.47
CA ILE A 81 24.59 -14.95 -11.84
C ILE A 81 25.82 -15.59 -12.48
N LYS A 82 25.62 -16.77 -13.06
CA LYS A 82 26.38 -17.14 -14.24
C LYS A 82 26.05 -16.04 -15.26
N ILE A 83 26.56 -14.83 -15.03
CA ILE A 83 26.80 -13.84 -16.04
C ILE A 83 27.98 -14.51 -16.73
N HIS A 84 27.65 -15.39 -17.67
CA HIS A 84 28.21 -15.11 -18.97
C HIS A 84 27.96 -13.63 -19.21
N LYS A 85 28.99 -12.83 -18.92
CA LYS A 85 29.20 -11.54 -19.55
C LYS A 85 29.40 -11.82 -21.03
N THR A 86 28.34 -12.29 -21.67
CA THR A 86 28.08 -11.92 -23.04
C THR A 86 27.18 -10.70 -22.93
N PRO A 87 27.44 -9.63 -23.70
CA PRO A 87 26.42 -8.62 -23.92
C PRO A 87 25.23 -9.38 -24.52
N ILE A 88 24.21 -9.70 -23.72
CA ILE A 88 23.00 -10.34 -24.22
C ILE A 88 22.23 -9.23 -24.94
N SER A 89 22.69 -8.91 -26.15
CA SER A 89 21.78 -8.95 -27.29
C SER A 89 20.94 -10.20 -27.07
N LYS A 90 19.72 -10.01 -26.55
CA LYS A 90 18.72 -11.08 -26.58
C LYS A 90 18.41 -11.18 -28.07
N ASN A 91 19.25 -11.92 -28.80
CA ASN A 91 18.91 -12.44 -30.10
C ASN A 91 17.79 -13.44 -29.82
N LEU A 92 16.58 -12.91 -29.57
CA LEU A 92 15.36 -13.67 -29.69
C LEU A 92 15.47 -14.35 -31.06
N SER A 93 15.27 -15.66 -31.10
CA SER A 93 15.16 -16.30 -32.39
C SER A 93 14.04 -15.62 -33.18
N GLU A 94 14.13 -15.57 -34.51
CA GLU A 94 13.08 -14.95 -35.33
C GLU A 94 11.69 -15.51 -35.00
N LYS A 95 11.62 -16.79 -34.61
CA LYS A 95 10.39 -17.45 -34.14
C LYS A 95 9.85 -16.85 -32.84
N GLU A 96 10.69 -16.69 -31.81
CA GLU A 96 10.26 -16.10 -30.53
C GLU A 96 9.89 -14.62 -30.69
N CYS A 97 10.65 -13.89 -31.51
CA CYS A 97 10.35 -12.49 -31.85
C CYS A 97 8.99 -12.40 -32.56
N ASN A 98 8.71 -13.30 -33.50
CA ASN A 98 7.44 -13.34 -34.21
C ASN A 98 6.28 -13.76 -33.30
N ASP A 99 6.48 -14.73 -32.40
CA ASP A 99 5.45 -15.15 -31.43
C ASP A 99 5.08 -14.00 -30.49
N ILE A 100 6.07 -13.25 -29.98
CA ILE A 100 5.83 -12.06 -29.14
C ILE A 100 5.08 -10.99 -29.95
N TRP A 101 5.48 -10.77 -31.21
CA TRP A 101 4.81 -9.82 -32.10
C TRP A 101 3.35 -10.20 -32.33
N GLU A 102 3.07 -11.42 -32.80
CA GLU A 102 1.73 -11.85 -33.21
C GLU A 102 0.77 -12.05 -32.04
N GLN A 103 1.24 -12.66 -30.94
CA GLN A 103 0.36 -13.06 -29.83
C GLN A 103 0.20 -11.98 -28.77
N LYS A 104 1.25 -11.18 -28.52
CA LYS A 104 1.25 -10.22 -27.42
C LYS A 104 1.14 -8.79 -27.92
N MET A 105 1.99 -8.37 -28.84
CA MET A 105 2.11 -6.94 -29.17
C MET A 105 1.08 -6.48 -30.19
N TRP A 106 0.94 -7.20 -31.30
CA TRP A 106 0.08 -6.81 -32.42
C TRP A 106 -1.39 -6.64 -32.02
N PRO A 107 -2.01 -7.51 -31.18
CA PRO A 107 -3.38 -7.29 -30.74
C PRO A 107 -3.57 -5.96 -29.99
N HIS A 108 -2.59 -5.57 -29.15
CA HIS A 108 -2.62 -4.32 -28.41
C HIS A 108 -2.39 -3.11 -29.33
N ILE A 109 -1.44 -3.21 -30.25
CA ILE A 109 -1.16 -2.17 -31.24
C ILE A 109 -2.37 -1.97 -32.15
N LYS A 110 -2.94 -3.05 -32.69
CA LYS A 110 -4.13 -3.04 -33.54
C LYS A 110 -5.32 -2.38 -32.84
N LYS A 111 -5.55 -2.71 -31.55
CA LYS A 111 -6.59 -2.06 -30.74
C LYS A 111 -6.35 -0.56 -30.64
N LYS A 112 -5.13 -0.13 -30.31
CA LYS A 112 -4.79 1.30 -30.21
C LYS A 112 -4.90 2.04 -31.55
N ILE A 113 -4.53 1.41 -32.66
CA ILE A 113 -4.70 1.96 -34.01
C ILE A 113 -6.19 2.17 -34.31
N SER A 114 -7.04 1.19 -33.98
CA SER A 114 -8.49 1.30 -34.16
C SER A 114 -9.11 2.44 -33.33
N GLU A 115 -8.55 2.72 -32.16
CA GLU A 115 -9.08 3.74 -31.24
C GLU A 115 -8.55 5.16 -31.55
N HIS A 116 -7.28 5.29 -31.92
CA HIS A 116 -6.59 6.58 -31.99
C HIS A 116 -6.09 6.94 -33.39
N GLY A 117 -6.17 6.01 -34.35
CA GLY A 117 -5.56 6.15 -35.67
C GLY A 117 -4.07 5.77 -35.68
N ILE A 118 -3.58 5.29 -36.82
CA ILE A 118 -2.21 4.79 -36.96
C ILE A 118 -1.15 5.87 -36.68
N GLU A 119 -1.40 7.09 -37.14
CA GLU A 119 -0.47 8.21 -37.02
C GLU A 119 -0.18 8.56 -35.55
N LYS A 120 -1.18 8.49 -34.68
CA LYS A 120 -0.98 8.71 -33.24
C LYS A 120 -0.17 7.59 -32.58
N VAL A 121 -0.35 6.35 -33.03
CA VAL A 121 0.36 5.19 -32.46
C VAL A 121 1.83 5.16 -32.90
N VAL A 122 2.10 5.50 -34.15
CA VAL A 122 3.47 5.56 -34.72
C VAL A 122 4.26 6.77 -34.22
N ASN A 123 3.58 7.82 -33.74
CA ASN A 123 4.22 8.99 -33.13
C ASN A 123 4.32 8.93 -31.60
N ASP A 124 3.77 7.89 -30.95
CA ASP A 124 3.88 7.71 -29.50
C ASP A 124 5.23 7.06 -29.14
N GLU A 125 6.24 7.89 -28.88
CA GLU A 125 7.59 7.44 -28.54
C GLU A 125 7.65 6.58 -27.28
N HIS A 126 6.79 6.84 -26.29
CA HIS A 126 6.76 6.09 -25.04
C HIS A 126 6.23 4.68 -25.28
N LEU A 127 5.16 4.55 -26.07
CA LEU A 127 4.63 3.27 -26.51
C LEU A 127 5.66 2.47 -27.31
N LEU A 128 6.29 3.11 -28.29
CA LEU A 128 7.26 2.46 -29.15
C LEU A 128 8.50 2.00 -28.38
N SER A 129 9.01 2.83 -27.45
CA SER A 129 10.16 2.48 -26.61
C SER A 129 9.93 1.24 -25.75
N ASN A 130 8.70 1.06 -25.23
CA ASN A 130 8.37 -0.13 -24.42
C ASN A 130 8.27 -1.41 -25.26
N PHE A 131 7.70 -1.27 -26.47
CA PHE A 131 7.53 -2.38 -27.39
C PHE A 131 8.82 -2.77 -28.11
N SER A 132 9.65 -1.81 -28.51
CA SER A 132 10.91 -2.03 -29.22
C SER A 132 11.93 -2.77 -28.36
N LYS A 133 12.03 -2.39 -27.07
CA LYS A 133 12.81 -3.11 -26.05
C LYS A 133 12.36 -4.56 -25.88
N SER A 134 11.07 -4.84 -26.02
CA SER A 134 10.52 -6.20 -25.86
C SER A 134 10.85 -7.11 -27.04
N LEU A 135 11.05 -6.54 -28.23
CA LEU A 135 11.45 -7.27 -29.44
C LEU A 135 12.96 -7.21 -29.73
N GLY A 136 13.72 -6.39 -28.99
CA GLY A 136 15.13 -6.14 -29.28
C GLY A 136 15.35 -5.40 -30.61
N VAL A 137 14.36 -4.64 -31.07
CA VAL A 137 14.44 -3.82 -32.30
C VAL A 137 14.53 -2.34 -31.95
N THR A 138 14.89 -1.51 -32.91
CA THR A 138 14.83 -0.05 -32.78
C THR A 138 13.39 0.47 -32.89
N ASN A 139 13.14 1.69 -32.41
CA ASN A 139 11.83 2.31 -32.56
C ASN A 139 11.45 2.48 -34.03
N ASP A 140 12.41 2.80 -34.90
CA ASP A 140 12.14 3.02 -36.33
C ASP A 140 11.81 1.71 -37.06
N GLU A 141 12.53 0.61 -36.78
CA GLU A 141 12.18 -0.73 -37.28
C GLU A 141 10.78 -1.17 -36.79
N LEU A 142 10.43 -0.84 -35.55
CA LEU A 142 9.09 -1.11 -35.02
C LEU A 142 8.01 -0.29 -35.74
N LYS A 143 8.25 1.00 -35.99
CA LYS A 143 7.33 1.86 -36.75
C LYS A 143 7.10 1.30 -38.16
N GLU A 144 8.17 0.94 -38.85
CA GLU A 144 8.11 0.33 -40.18
C GLU A 144 7.30 -0.97 -40.16
N LYS A 145 7.58 -1.86 -39.19
CA LYS A 145 6.84 -3.12 -39.03
C LYS A 145 5.36 -2.88 -38.76
N ILE A 146 4.99 -1.88 -37.96
CA ILE A 146 3.59 -1.48 -37.72
C ILE A 146 2.92 -1.02 -39.02
N CYS A 147 3.57 -0.13 -39.78
CA CYS A 147 3.02 0.41 -41.04
C CYS A 147 2.78 -0.70 -42.08
N ILE A 148 3.77 -1.58 -42.27
CA ILE A 148 3.67 -2.74 -43.16
C ILE A 148 2.52 -3.65 -42.74
N THR A 149 2.45 -4.01 -41.45
CA THR A 149 1.44 -4.95 -40.95
C THR A 149 0.03 -4.35 -40.93
N ALA A 150 -0.08 -3.03 -40.76
CA ALA A 150 -1.34 -2.30 -40.82
C ALA A 150 -1.85 -2.06 -42.25
N GLY A 151 -1.05 -2.37 -43.28
CA GLY A 151 -1.40 -2.11 -44.69
C GLY A 151 -1.34 -0.63 -45.07
N VAL A 152 -0.54 0.15 -44.35
CA VAL A 152 -0.30 1.58 -44.62
C VAL A 152 1.07 1.68 -45.29
N VAL A 153 1.10 1.30 -46.57
CA VAL A 153 2.22 1.52 -47.50
C VAL A 153 1.85 2.68 -48.40
#